data_AF-A0A4Y8YU23-F1
#
_entry.id   AF-A0A4Y8YU23-F1
#
_cell.length_a   1.000
_cell.length_b   1.000
_cell.length_c   1.000
_cell.angle_alpha   90.00
_cell.angle_beta   90.00
_cell.angle_gamma   90.00
#
_symmetry.space_group_name_H-M   'P 1'
#
loop_
_entity.id
_entity.type
_entity.pdbx_description
1 polymer ?
#
loop_
_entity_poly.entity_id
_entity_poly.type
_entity_poly.pdbx_seq_one_letter_code
_entity_poly.pdbx_strand_id
1 'polypeptide(L)' 'MSIIVYTKPQCDPCSATKTMLDNKKVDYRTVDVTEDLDAYRFVTDVLGYRQTPVVYVDEDTHWSGFRIDALKKLAAA' A
#
# COMPACT_ATOMS: atom_id res chain seq x y z
N MET A 1 14.96 -0.20 1.72
CA MET A 1 13.61 0.39 1.86
C MET A 1 12.60 -0.73 1.83
N SER A 2 11.66 -0.78 2.78
CA SER A 2 10.64 -1.83 2.82
C SER A 2 9.30 -1.21 2.46
N ILE A 3 8.82 -1.46 1.25
CA ILE A 3 7.51 -0.99 0.81
C ILE A 3 6.45 -1.88 1.46
N ILE A 4 5.46 -1.27 2.10
CA ILE A 4 4.33 -1.96 2.72
C ILE A 4 3.06 -1.57 2.01
N VAL A 5 2.31 -2.57 1.54
CA VAL A 5 0.98 -2.37 0.97
C VAL A 5 -0.05 -2.88 1.99
N TYR A 6 -0.72 -1.95 2.65
CA TYR A 6 -1.85 -2.24 3.52
C TYR A 6 -3.09 -2.50 2.69
N THR A 7 -3.73 -3.65 2.92
CA THR A 7 -4.84 -4.17 2.11
C THR A 7 -5.97 -4.68 2.97
N LYS A 8 -7.07 -5.07 2.34
CA LYS A 8 -8.18 -5.78 2.96
C LYS A 8 -8.72 -6.85 2.01
N PRO A 9 -9.50 -7.83 2.48
CA PRO A 9 -10.13 -8.83 1.64
C PRO A 9 -11.09 -8.19 0.62
N GLN A 10 -11.24 -8.83 -0.54
CA GLN A 10 -12.17 -8.39 -1.61
C GLN A 10 -11.93 -6.93 -2.05
N CYS A 11 -10.67 -6.58 -2.28
CA CYS A 11 -10.24 -5.24 -2.67
C CYS A 11 -9.59 -5.25 -4.07
N ASP A 12 -10.39 -5.06 -5.12
CA ASP A 12 -9.90 -4.94 -6.50
C ASP A 12 -8.76 -3.91 -6.68
N PRO A 13 -8.83 -2.69 -6.10
CA PRO A 13 -7.72 -1.75 -6.23
C PRO A 13 -6.45 -2.22 -5.49
N CYS A 14 -6.58 -3.03 -4.44
CA CYS A 14 -5.44 -3.63 -3.76
C CYS A 14 -4.76 -4.67 -4.66
N SER A 15 -5.54 -5.54 -5.31
CA SER A 15 -5.03 -6.51 -6.29
C SER A 15 -4.32 -5.82 -7.45
N ALA A 16 -4.91 -4.76 -7.99
CA ALA A 16 -4.29 -3.97 -9.07
C ALA A 16 -2.95 -3.34 -8.66
N THR A 17 -2.86 -2.78 -7.44
CA THR A 17 -1.59 -2.26 -6.90
C THR A 17 -0.52 -3.36 -6.82
N LYS A 18 -0.86 -4.52 -6.23
CA LYS A 18 0.06 -5.67 -6.10
C LYS A 18 0.58 -6.13 -7.47
N THR A 19 -0.32 -6.39 -8.41
CA THR A 19 0.04 -6.81 -9.78
C THR A 19 0.95 -5.81 -10.46
N MET A 20 0.74 -4.51 -10.27
CA MET A 20 1.62 -3.51 -10.86
C MET A 20 3.02 -3.54 -10.25
N LEU A 21 3.13 -3.65 -8.92
CA LEU A 21 4.42 -3.77 -8.23
C LEU A 21 5.15 -5.05 -8.65
N ASP A 22 4.44 -6.17 -8.75
CA ASP A 22 4.97 -7.45 -9.22
C ASP A 22 5.50 -7.34 -10.66
N ASN A 23 4.72 -6.76 -11.58
CA ASN A 23 5.12 -6.53 -12.97
C ASN A 23 6.36 -5.64 -13.09
N LYS A 24 6.59 -4.78 -12.09
CA LYS A 24 7.75 -3.90 -11.99
C LYS A 24 8.89 -4.51 -11.18
N LYS A 25 8.74 -5.72 -10.65
CA LYS A 25 9.72 -6.41 -9.80
C LYS A 25 10.15 -5.58 -8.60
N VAL A 26 9.21 -4.84 -8.03
CA VAL A 26 9.41 -4.07 -6.81
C VAL A 26 9.19 -5.01 -5.63
N ASP A 27 10.14 -5.08 -4.69
CA ASP A 27 9.97 -5.84 -3.46
C ASP A 27 9.04 -5.10 -2.50
N TYR A 28 7.97 -5.75 -2.07
CA TYR A 28 7.03 -5.21 -1.09
C TYR A 28 6.48 -6.32 -0.18
N ARG A 29 5.95 -5.90 0.96
CA ARG A 29 5.20 -6.75 1.90
C ARG A 29 3.75 -6.31 1.94
N THR A 30 2.83 -7.25 2.11
CA THR A 30 1.40 -6.94 2.25
C THR A 30 0.96 -7.18 3.69
N VAL A 31 0.14 -6.28 4.21
CA VAL A 31 -0.46 -6.41 5.54
C VAL A 31 -1.97 -6.28 5.39
N ASP A 32 -2.73 -7.24 5.90
CA ASP A 32 -4.19 -7.15 5.94
C ASP A 32 -4.63 -6.38 7.19
N VAL A 33 -5.21 -5.20 6.99
CA VAL A 33 -5.67 -4.35 8.10
C VAL A 33 -6.91 -4.89 8.79
N THR A 34 -7.54 -5.94 8.26
CA THR A 34 -8.67 -6.61 8.91
C THR A 34 -8.24 -7.70 9.89
N GLU A 35 -7.01 -8.21 9.74
CA GLU A 35 -6.44 -9.24 10.62
C GLU A 35 -5.40 -8.67 11.58
N ASP A 36 -4.83 -7.50 11.27
CA ASP A 36 -3.84 -6.81 12.10
C ASP A 36 -4.40 -5.46 12.61
N LEU A 37 -4.74 -5.42 13.90
CA LEU A 37 -5.30 -4.24 14.55
C LEU A 37 -4.30 -3.10 14.67
N ASP A 38 -3.00 -3.41 14.80
CA ASP A 38 -1.96 -2.38 14.89
C ASP A 38 -1.73 -1.74 13.51
N ALA A 39 -1.77 -2.54 12.44
CA ALA A 39 -1.77 -2.04 11.08
C ALA A 39 -3.01 -1.19 10.77
N TYR A 40 -4.19 -1.60 11.24
CA TYR A 40 -5.41 -0.81 11.12
C TYR A 40 -5.25 0.57 11.76
N ARG A 41 -4.85 0.62 13.04
CA ARG A 41 -4.63 1.87 13.78
C ARG A 41 -3.55 2.73 13.15
N PHE A 42 -2.47 2.12 12.66
CA PHE A 42 -1.44 2.86 11.95
C PHE A 42 -2.01 3.54 10.70
N VAL A 43 -2.79 2.82 9.89
CA VAL A 43 -3.41 3.38 8.69
C VAL A 43 -4.45 4.45 9.01
N THR A 44 -5.29 4.26 10.04
CA THR A 44 -6.39 5.18 10.35
C THR A 44 -5.99 6.35 11.22
N ASP A 45 -5.25 6.09 12.30
CA ASP A 45 -5.02 7.05 13.38
C ASP A 45 -3.70 7.80 13.18
N VAL A 46 -2.68 7.14 12.62
CA VAL A 46 -1.37 7.75 12.35
C VAL A 46 -1.34 8.37 10.96
N LEU A 47 -1.66 7.60 9.91
CA LEU A 47 -1.64 8.08 8.53
C LEU A 47 -2.92 8.84 8.12
N GLY A 48 -4.02 8.69 8.88
CA GLY A 48 -5.28 9.37 8.60
C GLY A 48 -6.07 8.82 7.41
N TYR A 49 -5.70 7.66 6.86
CA TYR A 49 -6.38 7.08 5.70
C TYR A 49 -7.56 6.20 6.10
N ARG A 50 -8.61 6.24 5.29
CA ARG A 50 -9.85 5.45 5.50
C ARG A 50 -10.12 4.45 4.39
N GLN A 51 -9.24 4.37 3.40
CA GLN A 51 -9.41 3.53 2.22
C GLN A 51 -8.13 2.75 1.94
N THR A 52 -8.30 1.53 1.46
CA THR A 52 -7.24 0.66 0.98
C THR A 52 -7.23 0.63 -0.56
N PRO A 53 -6.08 0.34 -1.20
CA PRO A 53 -4.78 0.05 -0.60
C PRO A 53 -4.12 1.31 -0.02
N VAL A 54 -3.28 1.16 1.00
CA VAL A 54 -2.30 2.20 1.38
C VAL A 54 -0.91 1.67 1.06
N VAL A 55 -0.18 2.40 0.23
CA VAL A 55 1.22 2.10 -0.06
C VAL A 55 2.07 3.02 0.80
N TYR A 56 2.89 2.41 1.64
CA TYR A 56 3.80 3.08 2.55
C TYR A 56 5.23 2.72 2.15
N VAL A 57 6.03 3.73 1.83
CA VAL A 57 7.46 3.58 1.50
C VAL A 57 8.29 4.03 2.69
N ASP A 58 7.96 5.21 3.22
CA ASP A 58 8.52 5.87 4.40
C ASP A 58 7.55 6.95 4.91
N GLU A 59 7.95 7.70 5.95
CA GLU A 59 7.13 8.73 6.60
C GLU A 59 6.77 9.90 5.67
N ASP A 60 7.63 10.21 4.68
CA ASP A 60 7.40 11.30 3.73
C ASP A 60 6.66 10.82 2.46
N THR A 61 6.75 9.52 2.17
CA THR A 61 6.29 8.91 0.92
C THR A 61 5.30 7.79 1.18
N HIS A 62 4.02 8.17 1.26
CA HIS A 62 2.91 7.23 1.33
C HIS A 62 1.65 7.79 0.69
N TRP A 63 0.74 6.91 0.26
CA TRP A 63 -0.55 7.31 -0.31
C TRP A 63 -1.62 6.23 -0.15
N SER A 64 -2.88 6.63 -0.30
CA SER A 64 -4.02 5.72 -0.37
C SER A 64 -4.63 5.64 -1.78
N GLY A 65 -5.28 4.51 -2.04
CA GLY A 65 -5.93 4.20 -3.31
C GLY A 65 -4.99 3.70 -4.41
N PHE A 66 -5.58 3.22 -5.51
CA PHE A 66 -4.82 2.82 -6.69
C PHE A 66 -4.34 4.06 -7.46
N ARG A 67 -3.02 4.29 -7.46
CA ARG A 67 -2.38 5.47 -8.09
C ARG A 67 -1.28 5.03 -9.04
N ILE A 68 -1.64 4.84 -10.31
CA ILE A 68 -0.72 4.32 -11.34
C ILE A 68 0.54 5.18 -11.49
N ASP A 69 0.42 6.51 -11.40
CA ASP A 69 1.57 7.41 -11.56
C ASP A 69 2.56 7.30 -10.39
N ALA A 70 2.06 7.17 -9.16
CA ALA A 70 2.89 7.00 -7.98
C ALA A 70 3.63 5.65 -8.02
N LEU A 71 2.93 4.58 -8.41
CA LEU A 71 3.51 3.25 -8.58
C LEU A 71 4.58 3.22 -9.69
N LYS A 72 4.37 3.97 -10.79
CA LYS A 72 5.36 4.08 -11.87
C LYS A 72 6.63 4.79 -11.39
N LYS A 73 6.49 5.85 -10.59
CA LYS A 73 7.62 6.56 -9.99
C LYS A 73 8.37 5.68 -9.00
N LEU A 74 7.65 4.95 -8.16
CA LEU A 74 8.25 4.02 -7.20
C LEU A 74 9.11 2.94 -7.89
N ALA A 75 8.65 2.43 -9.02
CA ALA A 75 9.36 1.43 -9.81
C ALA A 75 10.54 1.96 -10.65
N ALA A 76 10.71 3.28 -10.71
CA ALA A 76 11.78 3.93 -11.48
C ALA A 76 12.94 4.41 -10.60
N ALA A 77 12.82 4.28 -9.27
CA ALA A 77 13.85 4.57 -8.28
C ALA A 77 14.73 3.33 -8.06
#